data_AF-A0A2V9JTQ3-F1
#
_entry.id   AF-A0A2V9JTQ3-F1
#
_cell.length_a   1.000
_cell.length_b   1.000
_cell.length_c   1.000
_cell.angle_alpha   90.00
_cell.angle_beta   90.00
_cell.angle_gamma   90.00
#
_symmetry.space_group_name_H-M   'P 1'
#
loop_
_entity.id
_entity.type
_entity.pdbx_description
1 polymer ?
#
loop_
_entity_poly.entity_id
_entity_poly.type
_entity_poly.pdbx_seq_one_letter_code
_entity_poly.pdbx_strand_id
1 'polypeptide(L)'
;MDQEKRVLLAFLISIAMLMLWRALFPPPRPPKATAPAPAKATSAQPTAATAMPTPPPKPVPLPVAQGVKTEEIVVEGDLYRVTLSTQGAKVKSWVLKKYFDENEKPLDVVNGPACETLGFPMSIHLDDQALSARLNSAFYVANPPGTALRAPVKVSFTYSDGKVRVEKEFAFGKGYEAHVEASIFDGERYRPLAVAWPGGFGDHSLPIKDAEARSLAVYKAPEEGKPRTMTLTKIKEERLIPGPLELAGSADRFFVGVFLPDSP
;
A
#
# COMPACT_ATOMS: atom_id res chain seq x y z
N MET A 1 0.51 -16.06 -61.30
CA MET A 1 -0.20 -15.17 -60.35
C MET A 1 0.84 -14.37 -59.60
N ASP A 2 0.96 -13.09 -59.95
CA ASP A 2 1.95 -12.14 -59.42
C ASP A 2 1.79 -11.96 -57.90
N GLN A 3 2.89 -11.70 -57.20
CA GLN A 3 2.94 -11.61 -55.74
C GLN A 3 1.98 -10.55 -55.18
N GLU A 4 1.80 -9.44 -55.90
CA GLU A 4 0.86 -8.37 -55.58
C GLU A 4 -0.60 -8.85 -55.58
N LYS A 5 -0.99 -9.72 -56.53
CA LYS A 5 -2.34 -10.30 -56.60
C LYS A 5 -2.59 -11.26 -55.44
N ARG A 6 -1.55 -11.97 -54.99
CA ARG A 6 -1.64 -12.87 -53.82
C ARG A 6 -1.81 -12.08 -52.52
N VAL A 7 -1.12 -10.94 -52.37
CA VAL A 7 -1.29 -10.04 -51.22
C VAL A 7 -2.67 -9.40 -51.20
N LEU A 8 -3.15 -8.90 -52.35
CA LEU A 8 -4.48 -8.31 -52.47
C LEU A 8 -5.58 -9.34 -52.15
N LEU A 9 -5.43 -10.58 -52.64
CA LEU A 9 -6.35 -11.67 -52.34
C LEU A 9 -6.34 -12.06 -50.86
N ALA A 10 -5.17 -12.11 -50.21
CA ALA A 10 -5.05 -12.37 -48.78
C ALA A 10 -5.72 -11.28 -47.93
N PHE A 11 -5.61 -10.01 -48.36
CA PHE A 11 -6.25 -8.89 -47.67
C PHE A 11 -7.78 -8.96 -47.77
N LEU A 12 -8.31 -9.28 -48.95
CA LEU A 12 -9.75 -9.49 -49.15
C LEU A 12 -10.29 -10.66 -48.33
N ILE A 13 -9.55 -11.77 -48.26
CA ILE A 13 -9.92 -12.93 -47.45
C ILE A 13 -9.91 -12.58 -45.96
N SER A 14 -8.92 -11.84 -45.48
CA SER A 14 -8.84 -11.39 -44.08
C SER A 14 -10.04 -10.53 -43.69
N ILE A 15 -10.43 -9.57 -44.54
CA ILE A 15 -11.61 -8.72 -44.30
C ILE A 15 -12.90 -9.56 -44.30
N ALA A 16 -13.04 -10.49 -45.25
CA ALA A 16 -14.20 -11.37 -45.32
C ALA A 16 -14.33 -12.24 -44.07
N MET A 17 -13.21 -12.74 -43.55
CA MET A 17 -13.16 -13.58 -42.35
C MET A 17 -13.52 -12.78 -41.08
N LEU A 18 -13.06 -11.53 -40.98
CA LEU A 18 -13.44 -10.61 -39.89
C LEU A 18 -14.93 -10.25 -39.93
N MET A 19 -15.48 -10.01 -41.12
CA MET A 19 -16.90 -9.74 -41.32
C MET A 19 -17.76 -10.95 -40.93
N LEU A 20 -17.36 -12.15 -41.34
CA LEU A 20 -18.03 -13.40 -40.98
C LEU A 20 -17.99 -13.63 -39.46
N TRP A 21 -16.84 -13.38 -38.82
CA TRP A 21 -16.71 -13.49 -37.37
C TRP A 21 -17.59 -12.50 -36.62
N ARG A 22 -17.67 -11.23 -37.06
CA ARG A 22 -18.57 -10.24 -36.44
C ARG A 22 -20.05 -10.56 -36.66
N ALA A 23 -20.41 -11.21 -37.77
CA ALA A 23 -21.77 -11.65 -38.03
C ALA A 23 -22.18 -12.83 -37.14
N LEU A 24 -21.27 -13.78 -36.90
CA LEU A 24 -21.51 -14.95 -36.05
C LEU A 24 -21.42 -14.62 -34.54
N PHE A 25 -20.58 -13.65 -34.16
CA PHE A 25 -20.35 -13.25 -32.76
C PHE A 25 -20.55 -11.74 -32.56
N PRO A 26 -21.80 -11.24 -32.60
CA PRO A 26 -22.08 -9.84 -32.32
C PRO A 26 -21.73 -9.52 -30.85
N PRO A 27 -21.06 -8.38 -30.56
CA PRO A 27 -20.77 -7.98 -29.19
C PRO A 27 -22.07 -7.76 -28.39
N PRO A 28 -22.12 -8.14 -27.10
CA PRO A 28 -23.31 -7.94 -26.28
C PRO A 28 -23.65 -6.45 -26.18
N ARG A 29 -24.94 -6.14 -26.33
CA ARG A 29 -25.45 -4.77 -26.25
C ARG A 29 -25.33 -4.28 -24.80
N PRO A 30 -24.88 -3.03 -24.56
CA PRO A 30 -25.02 -2.43 -23.24
C PRO A 30 -26.51 -2.39 -22.85
N PRO A 31 -26.88 -2.68 -21.59
CA PRO A 31 -28.27 -2.61 -21.15
C PRO A 31 -28.78 -1.17 -21.29
N LYS A 32 -29.92 -1.00 -21.96
CA LYS A 32 -30.68 0.25 -21.88
C LYS A 32 -31.26 0.36 -20.47
N ALA A 33 -30.94 1.47 -19.79
CA ALA A 33 -31.62 1.86 -18.57
C ALA A 33 -33.11 2.11 -18.88
N THR A 34 -33.98 1.32 -18.26
CA THR A 34 -35.42 1.50 -18.30
C THR A 34 -35.80 2.51 -17.22
N ALA A 35 -36.38 3.64 -17.62
CA ALA A 35 -37.02 4.56 -16.69
C ALA A 35 -38.28 3.91 -16.10
N PRO A 36 -38.52 3.95 -14.78
CA PRO A 36 -39.79 3.53 -14.21
C PRO A 36 -40.88 4.58 -14.45
N ALA A 37 -42.01 4.14 -14.99
CA ALA A 37 -43.27 4.90 -15.02
C ALA A 37 -44.00 4.78 -13.66
N PRO A 38 -44.84 5.76 -13.28
CA PRO A 38 -45.28 5.95 -11.90
C PRO A 38 -46.40 4.98 -11.50
N ALA A 39 -46.21 4.27 -10.38
CA ALA A 39 -47.27 3.50 -9.74
C ALA A 39 -48.04 4.37 -8.75
N LYS A 40 -49.37 4.36 -8.89
CA LYS A 40 -50.33 4.97 -7.95
C LYS A 40 -50.16 4.42 -6.54
N ALA A 41 -50.23 5.35 -5.58
CA ALA A 41 -50.20 5.09 -4.16
C ALA A 41 -51.36 4.18 -3.70
N THR A 42 -51.02 3.20 -2.87
CA THR A 42 -51.90 2.73 -1.79
C THR A 42 -51.19 3.05 -0.49
N SER A 43 -51.86 3.86 0.32
CA SER A 43 -51.41 4.28 1.64
C SER A 43 -51.46 3.11 2.62
N ALA A 44 -50.31 2.62 3.02
CA ALA A 44 -50.11 2.06 4.35
C ALA A 44 -49.13 2.99 5.06
N GLN A 45 -49.65 3.78 5.99
CA GLN A 45 -48.92 4.73 6.80
C GLN A 45 -47.94 3.98 7.71
N PRO A 46 -46.61 4.15 7.57
CA PRO A 46 -45.71 3.91 8.67
C PRO A 46 -45.75 5.18 9.52
N THR A 47 -46.10 5.02 10.79
CA THR A 47 -45.90 6.05 11.80
C THR A 47 -44.44 6.50 11.73
N ALA A 48 -44.22 7.73 11.26
CA ALA A 48 -42.93 8.37 11.33
C ALA A 48 -42.59 8.56 12.81
N ALA A 49 -41.81 7.64 13.36
CA ALA A 49 -41.00 7.96 14.51
C ALA A 49 -39.99 8.99 14.03
N THR A 50 -40.22 10.25 14.39
CA THR A 50 -39.24 11.32 14.30
C THR A 50 -38.00 10.83 15.05
N ALA A 51 -37.02 10.32 14.32
CA ALA A 51 -35.70 10.08 14.87
C ALA A 51 -35.16 11.46 15.27
N MET A 52 -35.17 11.73 16.57
CA MET A 52 -34.47 12.89 17.10
C MET A 52 -33.02 12.81 16.60
N PRO A 53 -32.43 13.92 16.15
CA PRO A 53 -31.03 13.92 15.77
C PRO A 53 -30.22 13.45 16.96
N THR A 54 -29.55 12.31 16.83
CA THR A 54 -28.60 11.84 17.84
C THR A 54 -27.58 12.96 18.02
N PRO A 55 -27.38 13.48 19.25
CA PRO A 55 -26.36 14.50 19.47
C PRO A 55 -25.03 13.97 18.96
N PRO A 56 -24.19 14.82 18.31
CA PRO A 56 -22.86 14.39 17.92
C PRO A 56 -22.14 13.81 19.15
N PRO A 57 -21.42 12.68 19.01
CA PRO A 57 -20.70 12.09 20.12
C PRO A 57 -19.76 13.13 20.73
N LYS A 58 -19.79 13.28 22.05
CA LYS A 58 -18.90 14.22 22.74
C LYS A 58 -17.45 13.76 22.54
N PRO A 59 -16.51 14.67 22.24
CA PRO A 59 -15.10 14.34 22.12
C PRO A 59 -14.60 13.60 23.37
N VAL A 60 -13.92 12.48 23.17
CA VAL A 60 -13.29 11.71 24.24
C VAL A 60 -11.94 12.37 24.55
N PRO A 61 -11.68 12.78 25.81
CA PRO A 61 -10.38 13.34 26.19
C PRO A 61 -9.24 12.37 25.87
N LEU A 62 -8.24 12.86 25.15
CA LEU A 62 -7.07 12.09 24.76
C LEU A 62 -5.95 12.30 25.79
N PRO A 63 -5.48 11.26 26.52
CA PRO A 63 -4.30 11.40 27.34
C PRO A 63 -3.09 11.67 26.44
N VAL A 64 -2.23 12.61 26.83
CA VAL A 64 -1.00 12.93 26.10
C VAL A 64 0.01 11.78 26.30
N ALA A 65 0.58 11.29 25.21
CA ALA A 65 1.59 10.24 25.19
C ALA A 65 2.62 10.56 24.11
N GLN A 66 3.81 11.01 24.50
CA GLN A 66 4.86 11.38 23.56
C GLN A 66 6.21 10.90 24.08
N GLY A 67 7.03 10.34 23.19
CA GLY A 67 8.43 10.10 23.46
C GLY A 67 9.20 11.42 23.59
N VAL A 68 10.41 11.37 24.15
CA VAL A 68 11.23 12.56 24.39
C VAL A 68 12.45 12.67 23.49
N LYS A 69 12.81 11.58 22.80
CA LYS A 69 13.98 11.50 21.92
C LYS A 69 13.82 10.37 20.90
N THR A 70 14.61 10.44 19.84
CA THR A 70 14.76 9.33 18.89
C THR A 70 15.53 8.19 19.55
N GLU A 71 14.96 6.99 19.47
CA GLU A 71 15.59 5.74 19.81
C GLU A 71 15.38 4.74 18.67
N GLU A 72 16.32 3.82 18.52
CA GLU A 72 16.24 2.72 17.57
C GLU A 72 16.00 1.41 18.30
N ILE A 73 15.06 0.62 17.80
CA ILE A 73 14.68 -0.68 18.33
C ILE A 73 15.01 -1.72 17.27
N VAL A 74 16.02 -2.54 17.55
CA VAL A 74 16.44 -3.62 16.67
C VAL A 74 15.67 -4.88 17.03
N VAL A 75 14.89 -5.40 16.08
CA VAL A 75 14.21 -6.69 16.16
C VAL A 75 15.01 -7.71 15.35
N GLU A 76 15.61 -8.68 16.04
CA GLU A 76 16.40 -9.74 15.43
C GLU A 76 15.58 -11.04 15.32
N GLY A 77 15.46 -11.58 14.11
CA GLY A 77 14.98 -12.93 13.85
C GLY A 77 16.07 -13.83 13.26
N ASP A 78 15.73 -15.07 12.91
CA ASP A 78 16.69 -16.00 12.28
C ASP A 78 17.03 -15.59 10.84
N LEU A 79 16.05 -15.05 10.12
CA LEU A 79 16.14 -14.72 8.70
C LEU A 79 16.38 -13.23 8.42
N TYR A 80 16.08 -12.36 9.38
CA TYR A 80 16.12 -10.91 9.19
C TYR A 80 16.60 -10.16 10.45
N ARG A 81 16.96 -8.89 10.24
CA ARG A 81 17.15 -7.88 11.28
C ARG A 81 16.43 -6.61 10.84
N VAL A 82 15.45 -6.14 11.61
CA VAL A 82 14.71 -4.91 11.34
C VAL A 82 15.04 -3.86 12.38
N THR A 83 15.33 -2.64 11.96
CA THR A 83 15.53 -1.49 12.86
C THR A 83 14.32 -0.57 12.75
N LEU A 84 13.61 -0.38 13.86
CA LEU A 84 12.49 0.54 14.00
C LEU A 84 12.96 1.83 14.67
N SER A 85 12.40 2.97 14.30
CA SER A 85 12.65 4.25 14.97
C SER A 85 11.43 4.72 15.75
N THR A 86 11.63 5.15 17.00
CA THR A 86 10.58 5.82 17.78
C THR A 86 10.17 7.15 17.17
N GLN A 87 11.02 7.77 16.34
CA GLN A 87 10.64 8.96 15.59
C GLN A 87 9.86 8.56 14.33
N GLY A 88 8.57 8.91 14.31
CA GLY A 88 7.64 8.59 13.23
C GLY A 88 7.14 7.15 13.22
N ALA A 89 7.60 6.29 14.15
CA ALA A 89 7.27 4.86 14.19
C ALA A 89 7.46 4.20 12.81
N LYS A 90 8.69 4.29 12.29
CA LYS A 90 9.07 3.94 10.91
C LYS A 90 10.19 2.91 10.89
N VAL A 91 10.33 2.18 9.77
CA VAL A 91 11.39 1.18 9.58
C VAL A 91 12.62 1.87 8.98
N LYS A 92 13.76 1.85 9.67
CA LYS A 92 15.02 2.44 9.24
C LYS A 92 15.87 1.49 8.39
N SER A 93 15.76 0.19 8.63
CA SER A 93 16.57 -0.86 8.00
C SER A 93 15.81 -2.19 8.04
N TRP A 94 15.96 -2.99 6.99
CA TRP A 94 15.41 -4.34 6.92
C TRP A 94 16.43 -5.26 6.23
N VAL A 95 17.31 -5.86 7.03
CA VAL A 95 18.38 -6.74 6.56
C VAL A 95 17.88 -8.17 6.41
N LEU A 96 18.17 -8.80 5.27
CA LEU A 96 17.92 -10.22 5.01
C LEU A 96 19.20 -11.02 5.25
N LYS A 97 19.27 -11.74 6.36
CA LYS A 97 20.50 -12.36 6.90
C LYS A 97 21.11 -13.49 6.04
N LYS A 98 20.35 -14.00 5.06
CA LYS A 98 20.76 -15.09 4.18
C LYS A 98 21.17 -14.62 2.79
N TYR A 99 21.13 -13.31 2.55
CA TYR A 99 21.40 -12.69 1.26
C TYR A 99 22.42 -11.59 1.42
N PHE A 100 23.22 -11.40 0.38
CA PHE A 100 24.30 -10.44 0.36
C PHE A 100 24.17 -9.54 -0.86
N ASP A 101 24.61 -8.30 -0.72
CA ASP A 101 24.70 -7.31 -1.78
C ASP A 101 25.93 -7.58 -2.67
N GLU A 102 26.16 -6.76 -3.71
CA GLU A 102 27.34 -6.89 -4.60
C GLU A 102 28.68 -6.71 -3.88
N ASN A 103 28.68 -6.17 -2.65
CA ASN A 103 29.87 -5.96 -1.84
C ASN A 103 30.03 -7.01 -0.73
N GLU A 104 29.32 -8.14 -0.83
CA GLU A 104 29.31 -9.23 0.15
C GLU A 104 28.85 -8.82 1.56
N LYS A 105 28.12 -7.70 1.68
CA LYS A 105 27.48 -7.27 2.93
C LYS A 105 26.05 -7.81 3.01
N PRO A 106 25.51 -8.07 4.22
CA PRO A 106 24.12 -8.48 4.37
C PRO A 106 23.17 -7.49 3.66
N LEU A 107 22.28 -8.03 2.83
CA LEU A 107 21.39 -7.21 1.99
C LEU A 107 20.37 -6.47 2.87
N ASP A 108 20.44 -5.13 2.88
CA ASP A 108 19.38 -4.27 3.41
C ASP A 108 18.49 -3.80 2.25
N VAL A 109 17.20 -4.17 2.31
CA VAL A 109 16.25 -3.79 1.25
C VAL A 109 15.76 -2.34 1.38
N VAL A 110 16.04 -1.67 2.50
CA VAL A 110 15.69 -0.26 2.73
C VAL A 110 16.86 0.65 2.33
N ASN A 111 16.61 1.59 1.42
CA ASN A 111 17.63 2.57 1.04
C ASN A 111 17.70 3.71 2.06
N GLY A 112 18.54 3.56 3.08
CA GLY A 112 18.73 4.58 4.12
C GLY A 112 18.93 6.00 3.56
N PRO A 113 19.92 6.24 2.68
CA PRO A 113 20.17 7.56 2.09
C PRO A 113 18.98 8.14 1.31
N ALA A 114 18.31 7.35 0.47
CA ALA A 114 17.14 7.85 -0.25
C ALA A 114 15.98 8.15 0.71
N CYS A 115 15.80 7.32 1.74
CA CYS A 115 14.74 7.48 2.73
C CYS A 115 14.88 8.73 3.61
N GLU A 116 16.09 9.27 3.79
CA GLU A 116 16.30 10.54 4.51
C GLU A 116 15.62 11.72 3.81
N THR A 117 15.47 11.66 2.49
CA THR A 117 14.83 12.71 1.69
C THR A 117 13.40 12.39 1.31
N LEU A 118 13.11 11.12 1.00
CA LEU A 118 11.81 10.67 0.48
C LEU A 118 10.87 10.16 1.58
N GLY A 119 11.39 9.91 2.78
CA GLY A 119 10.68 9.23 3.86
C GLY A 119 11.12 7.78 4.01
N PHE A 120 10.82 7.17 5.17
CA PHE A 120 11.15 5.78 5.45
C PHE A 120 9.92 4.89 5.30
N PRO A 121 10.09 3.57 5.13
CA PRO A 121 8.98 2.64 5.18
C PRO A 121 8.14 2.80 6.45
N MET A 122 6.84 2.67 6.30
CA MET A 122 5.82 2.87 7.33
C MET A 122 5.59 4.32 7.73
N SER A 123 6.06 5.28 6.93
CA SER A 123 5.56 6.66 7.01
C SER A 123 4.06 6.72 6.77
N ILE A 124 3.36 7.55 7.55
CA ILE A 124 1.93 7.82 7.41
C ILE A 124 1.71 8.86 6.32
N HIS A 125 0.66 8.66 5.54
CA HIS A 125 0.12 9.65 4.62
C HIS A 125 -1.37 9.89 4.92
N LEU A 126 -1.74 11.15 5.07
CA LEU A 126 -3.10 11.65 5.30
C LEU A 126 -3.39 12.76 4.29
N ASP A 127 -4.66 13.06 4.05
CA ASP A 127 -5.06 14.21 3.22
C ASP A 127 -4.44 15.53 3.73
N ASP A 128 -4.37 15.69 5.05
CA ASP A 128 -3.64 16.79 5.69
C ASP A 128 -2.13 16.48 5.71
N GLN A 129 -1.41 17.09 4.77
CA GLN A 129 0.05 16.93 4.65
C GLN A 129 0.81 17.53 5.82
N ALA A 130 0.32 18.61 6.44
CA ALA A 130 0.97 19.23 7.59
C ALA A 130 0.85 18.31 8.82
N LEU A 131 -0.32 17.71 9.03
CA LEU A 131 -0.50 16.68 10.04
C LEU A 131 0.35 15.45 9.76
N SER A 132 0.42 14.99 8.51
CA SER A 132 1.28 13.86 8.10
C SER A 132 2.75 14.13 8.45
N ALA A 133 3.30 15.28 8.05
CA ALA A 133 4.68 15.66 8.33
C ALA A 133 4.97 15.72 9.84
N ARG A 134 4.03 16.28 10.61
CA ARG A 134 4.13 16.36 12.07
C ARG A 134 4.14 14.98 12.72
N LEU A 135 3.22 14.10 12.33
CA LEU A 135 3.13 12.73 12.86
C LEU A 135 4.31 11.86 12.44
N ASN A 136 4.87 12.06 11.25
CA ASN A 136 6.08 11.36 10.80
C ASN A 136 7.37 11.87 11.48
N SER A 137 7.33 13.04 12.12
CA SER A 137 8.46 13.63 12.84
C SER A 137 8.34 13.50 14.36
N ALA A 138 7.16 13.15 14.86
CA ALA A 138 6.87 13.00 16.28
C ALA A 138 7.61 11.82 16.92
N PHE A 139 7.87 11.93 18.22
CA PHE A 139 8.43 10.83 19.02
C PHE A 139 7.30 10.01 19.62
N TYR A 140 7.26 8.73 19.25
CA TYR A 140 6.29 7.77 19.74
C TYR A 140 6.85 7.06 20.97
N VAL A 141 5.96 6.69 21.90
CA VAL A 141 6.28 5.81 23.01
C VAL A 141 6.22 4.37 22.51
N ALA A 142 7.32 3.65 22.61
CA ALA A 142 7.39 2.24 22.22
C ALA A 142 7.09 1.30 23.40
N ASN A 143 6.49 0.16 23.09
CA ASN A 143 6.25 -0.93 24.03
C ASN A 143 6.41 -2.29 23.30
N PRO A 144 7.20 -3.25 23.81
CA PRO A 144 8.01 -3.16 25.03
C PRO A 144 9.10 -2.09 24.90
N PRO A 145 9.52 -1.47 26.01
CA PRO A 145 10.67 -0.58 26.00
C PRO A 145 11.95 -1.39 25.75
N GLY A 146 12.94 -0.77 25.11
CA GLY A 146 14.25 -1.36 24.87
C GLY A 146 14.74 -1.16 23.45
N THR A 147 16.03 -1.41 23.24
CA THR A 147 16.71 -1.20 21.94
C THR A 147 17.02 -2.49 21.19
N ALA A 148 16.89 -3.65 21.84
CA ALA A 148 17.18 -4.96 21.26
C ALA A 148 16.11 -5.98 21.66
N LEU A 149 15.39 -6.49 20.68
CA LEU A 149 14.30 -7.46 20.83
C LEU A 149 14.58 -8.69 19.94
N ARG A 150 13.95 -9.82 20.29
CA ARG A 150 14.05 -11.08 19.53
C ARG A 150 12.66 -11.48 19.05
N ALA A 151 12.55 -11.85 17.77
CA ALA A 151 11.32 -12.42 17.25
C ALA A 151 11.10 -13.87 17.78
N PRO A 152 9.85 -14.32 17.99
CA PRO A 152 8.60 -13.61 17.73
C PRO A 152 8.30 -12.53 18.78
N VAL A 153 7.91 -11.33 18.32
CA VAL A 153 7.63 -10.18 19.20
C VAL A 153 6.63 -9.22 18.55
N LYS A 154 5.86 -8.53 19.39
CA LYS A 154 5.04 -7.38 19.00
C LYS A 154 5.66 -6.10 19.54
N VAL A 155 5.74 -5.06 18.70
CA VAL A 155 6.24 -3.74 19.07
C VAL A 155 5.17 -2.71 18.72
N SER A 156 4.56 -2.11 19.73
CA SER A 156 3.57 -1.05 19.58
C SER A 156 4.21 0.32 19.79
N PHE A 157 3.81 1.30 18.99
CA PHE A 157 4.19 2.70 19.07
C PHE A 157 2.94 3.54 19.25
N THR A 158 2.88 4.33 20.31
CA THR A 158 1.75 5.23 20.59
C THR A 158 2.23 6.68 20.60
N TYR A 159 1.49 7.54 19.90
CA TYR A 159 1.62 8.99 19.99
C TYR A 159 0.25 9.60 20.30
N SER A 160 0.20 10.58 21.20
CA SER A 160 -0.98 11.39 21.46
C SER A 160 -0.57 12.78 21.93
N ASP A 161 -1.15 13.82 21.32
CA ASP A 161 -0.92 15.23 21.69
C ASP A 161 -2.15 15.88 22.36
N GLY A 162 -3.13 15.07 22.77
CA GLY A 162 -4.40 15.54 23.31
C GLY A 162 -5.44 15.92 22.25
N LYS A 163 -5.08 15.97 20.98
CA LYS A 163 -5.98 16.25 19.84
C LYS A 163 -6.08 15.08 18.87
N VAL A 164 -4.98 14.35 18.69
CA VAL A 164 -4.92 13.15 17.86
C VAL A 164 -4.14 12.07 18.58
N ARG A 165 -4.58 10.82 18.45
CA ARG A 165 -3.85 9.63 18.86
C ARG A 165 -3.50 8.81 17.63
N VAL A 166 -2.26 8.35 17.54
CA VAL A 166 -1.79 7.41 16.52
C VAL A 166 -1.23 6.19 17.23
N GLU A 167 -1.64 5.02 16.75
CA GLU A 167 -1.15 3.73 17.21
C GLU A 167 -0.62 2.97 16.00
N LYS A 168 0.59 2.41 16.11
CA LYS A 168 1.13 1.44 15.16
C LYS A 168 1.60 0.21 15.91
N GLU A 169 1.20 -0.98 15.48
CA GLU A 169 1.71 -2.24 16.01
C GLU A 169 2.42 -3.00 14.89
N PHE A 170 3.63 -3.48 15.19
CA PHE A 170 4.40 -4.36 14.33
C PHE A 170 4.53 -5.72 14.99
N ALA A 171 4.00 -6.77 14.35
CA ALA A 171 4.16 -8.14 14.80
C ALA A 171 5.14 -8.89 13.90
N PHE A 172 6.21 -9.36 14.52
CA PHE A 172 7.34 -10.04 13.87
C PHE A 172 7.31 -11.53 14.21
N GLY A 173 7.34 -12.38 13.17
CA GLY A 173 7.29 -13.83 13.29
C GLY A 173 8.63 -14.52 13.03
N LYS A 174 8.58 -15.76 12.53
CA LYS A 174 9.77 -16.53 12.10
C LYS A 174 10.15 -16.27 10.64
N GLY A 175 9.17 -15.91 9.81
CA GLY A 175 9.33 -15.67 8.37
C GLY A 175 9.67 -14.22 8.04
N TYR A 176 9.71 -13.89 6.75
CA TYR A 176 9.97 -12.52 6.28
C TYR A 176 8.77 -11.57 6.40
N GLU A 177 7.60 -12.09 6.74
CA GLU A 177 6.38 -11.31 6.92
C GLU A 177 6.39 -10.59 8.28
N ALA A 178 6.01 -9.32 8.27
CA ALA A 178 5.62 -8.57 9.46
C ALA A 178 4.17 -8.12 9.30
N HIS A 179 3.36 -8.38 10.32
CA HIS A 179 1.98 -7.91 10.35
C HIS A 179 1.96 -6.51 10.96
N VAL A 180 1.23 -5.58 10.33
CA VAL A 180 1.23 -4.18 10.73
C VAL A 180 -0.19 -3.68 10.84
N GLU A 181 -0.54 -3.18 12.02
CA GLU A 181 -1.77 -2.44 12.26
C GLU A 181 -1.43 -0.98 12.51
N ALA A 182 -2.18 -0.07 11.90
CA ALA A 182 -2.03 1.35 12.12
C ALA A 182 -3.40 2.01 12.23
N SER A 183 -3.55 2.93 13.19
CA SER A 183 -4.78 3.70 13.36
C SER A 183 -4.48 5.14 13.77
N ILE A 184 -5.41 6.04 13.43
CA ILE A 184 -5.40 7.44 13.85
C ILE A 184 -6.80 7.82 14.34
N PHE A 185 -6.88 8.45 15.50
CA PHE A 185 -8.13 8.85 16.15
C PHE A 185 -8.05 10.33 16.55
N ASP A 186 -9.03 11.14 16.16
CA ASP A 186 -9.02 12.61 16.36
C ASP A 186 -9.81 13.10 17.59
N GLY A 187 -10.14 12.20 18.50
CA GLY A 187 -10.98 12.50 19.67
C GLY A 187 -12.46 12.22 19.45
N GLU A 188 -12.91 12.14 18.20
CA GLU A 188 -14.30 11.82 17.84
C GLU A 188 -14.40 10.52 17.04
N ARG A 189 -13.52 10.32 16.05
CA ARG A 189 -13.58 9.18 15.14
C ARG A 189 -12.19 8.73 14.68
N TYR A 190 -12.14 7.49 14.21
CA TYR A 190 -10.98 7.00 13.47
C TYR A 190 -10.96 7.63 12.08
N ARG A 191 -9.77 7.99 11.59
CA ARG A 191 -9.58 8.63 10.29
C ARG A 191 -8.91 7.64 9.31
N PRO A 192 -9.23 7.72 8.01
CA PRO A 192 -8.48 6.99 7.00
C PRO A 192 -7.01 7.39 7.05
N LEU A 193 -6.12 6.41 6.92
CA LEU A 193 -4.69 6.62 6.80
C LEU A 193 -4.14 5.67 5.74
N ALA A 194 -3.08 6.11 5.06
CA ALA A 194 -2.23 5.24 4.27
C ALA A 194 -0.87 5.08 4.94
N VAL A 195 -0.27 3.91 4.80
CA VAL A 195 1.14 3.67 5.10
C VAL A 195 1.92 3.59 3.80
N ALA A 196 3.11 4.16 3.76
CA ALA A 196 3.92 4.23 2.56
C ALA A 196 5.27 3.52 2.73
N TRP A 197 5.82 3.02 1.61
CA TRP A 197 7.22 2.60 1.50
C TRP A 197 7.93 3.47 0.45
N PRO A 198 8.24 4.73 0.79
CA PRO A 198 9.08 5.58 -0.04
C PRO A 198 10.56 5.14 0.01
N GLY A 199 11.39 5.73 -0.86
CA GLY A 199 12.84 5.49 -0.85
C GLY A 199 13.31 4.25 -1.63
N GLY A 200 12.38 3.49 -2.23
CA GLY A 200 12.72 2.32 -3.05
C GLY A 200 12.95 1.04 -2.24
N PHE A 201 13.21 -0.05 -2.95
CA PHE A 201 13.34 -1.40 -2.42
C PHE A 201 14.39 -2.19 -3.21
N GLY A 202 15.11 -3.09 -2.55
CA GLY A 202 16.03 -4.05 -3.19
C GLY A 202 17.50 -3.77 -2.87
N ASP A 203 18.38 -4.23 -3.75
CA ASP A 203 19.84 -4.02 -3.60
C ASP A 203 20.25 -2.63 -4.09
N HIS A 204 20.60 -1.75 -3.14
CA HIS A 204 21.03 -0.37 -3.38
C HIS A 204 22.55 -0.24 -3.59
N SER A 205 23.30 -1.34 -3.58
CA SER A 205 24.73 -1.37 -3.91
C SER A 205 24.99 -1.37 -5.42
N LEU A 206 23.98 -1.77 -6.21
CA LEU A 206 24.04 -1.79 -7.67
C LEU A 206 24.22 -0.38 -8.24
N PRO A 207 24.88 -0.24 -9.41
CA PRO A 207 24.80 0.99 -10.18
C PRO A 207 23.34 1.38 -10.43
N ILE A 208 23.00 2.67 -10.22
CA ILE A 208 21.61 3.16 -10.29
C ILE A 208 20.89 2.73 -11.57
N LYS A 209 21.57 2.79 -12.73
CA LYS A 209 20.99 2.39 -14.01
C LYS A 209 20.58 0.90 -14.04
N ASP A 210 21.36 0.04 -13.41
CA ASP A 210 21.07 -1.39 -13.33
C ASP A 210 19.94 -1.68 -12.33
N ALA A 211 19.95 -1.01 -11.18
CA ALA A 211 18.87 -1.08 -10.20
C ALA A 211 17.52 -0.65 -10.80
N GLU A 212 17.48 0.52 -11.45
CA GLU A 212 16.27 1.07 -12.07
C GLU A 212 15.75 0.18 -13.21
N ALA A 213 16.64 -0.37 -14.04
CA ALA A 213 16.25 -1.24 -15.15
C ALA A 213 15.61 -2.55 -14.68
N ARG A 214 15.93 -3.01 -13.47
CA ARG A 214 15.45 -4.27 -12.87
C ARG A 214 14.30 -4.07 -11.89
N SER A 215 14.05 -2.84 -11.45
CA SER A 215 12.99 -2.53 -10.50
C SER A 215 11.61 -2.51 -11.15
N LEU A 216 10.66 -3.16 -10.49
CA LEU A 216 9.28 -3.33 -10.91
C LEU A 216 8.34 -2.78 -9.84
N ALA A 217 7.27 -2.10 -10.24
CA ALA A 217 6.05 -2.00 -9.46
C ALA A 217 5.24 -3.29 -9.65
N VAL A 218 4.69 -3.84 -8.56
CA VAL A 218 3.87 -5.05 -8.56
C VAL A 218 2.56 -4.76 -7.86
N TYR A 219 1.43 -5.11 -8.46
CA TYR A 219 0.11 -4.97 -7.84
C TYR A 219 -0.88 -5.98 -8.42
N LYS A 220 -1.93 -6.30 -7.66
CA LYS A 220 -2.98 -7.24 -8.09
C LYS A 220 -4.34 -6.79 -7.56
N ALA A 221 -5.33 -6.69 -8.44
CA ALA A 221 -6.73 -6.52 -8.04
C ALA A 221 -7.41 -7.88 -7.83
N PRO A 222 -8.49 -7.98 -7.03
CA PRO A 222 -9.15 -9.26 -6.72
C PRO A 222 -9.63 -10.07 -7.94
N GLU A 223 -10.07 -9.39 -9.00
CA GLU A 223 -10.56 -10.00 -10.23
C GLU A 223 -9.44 -10.62 -11.09
N GLU A 224 -8.16 -10.44 -10.73
CA GLU A 224 -7.02 -10.83 -11.55
C GLU A 224 -6.45 -12.19 -11.15
N GLY A 225 -6.22 -13.08 -12.13
CA GLY A 225 -5.60 -14.38 -11.88
C GLY A 225 -4.09 -14.32 -11.55
N LYS A 226 -3.41 -13.20 -11.81
CA LYS A 226 -1.96 -13.03 -11.56
C LYS A 226 -1.60 -11.55 -11.33
N PRO A 227 -0.53 -11.24 -10.58
CA PRO A 227 -0.06 -9.87 -10.40
C PRO A 227 0.32 -9.20 -11.72
N ARG A 228 0.04 -7.90 -11.83
CA ARG A 228 0.61 -7.02 -12.85
C ARG A 228 1.97 -6.53 -12.41
N THR A 229 2.87 -6.38 -13.38
CA THR A 229 4.19 -5.79 -13.17
C THR A 229 4.43 -4.65 -14.16
N MET A 230 5.15 -3.62 -13.72
CA MET A 230 5.55 -2.50 -14.56
C MET A 230 6.96 -2.05 -14.17
N THR A 231 7.88 -1.98 -15.13
CA THR A 231 9.23 -1.44 -14.88
C THR A 231 9.14 0.00 -14.39
N LEU A 232 9.85 0.32 -13.30
CA LEU A 232 9.80 1.66 -12.70
C LEU A 232 10.24 2.76 -13.68
N THR A 233 11.17 2.48 -14.60
CA THR A 233 11.61 3.45 -15.64
C THR A 233 10.50 3.88 -16.61
N LYS A 234 9.40 3.14 -16.70
CA LYS A 234 8.22 3.51 -17.50
C LYS A 234 7.25 4.43 -16.76
N ILE A 235 7.44 4.62 -15.45
CA ILE A 235 6.68 5.53 -14.61
C ILE A 235 7.37 6.89 -14.67
N LYS A 236 6.81 7.83 -15.43
CA LYS A 236 7.38 9.18 -15.58
C LYS A 236 6.81 10.18 -14.60
N GLU A 237 5.62 9.89 -14.08
CA GLU A 237 4.88 10.75 -13.17
C GLU A 237 4.20 9.86 -12.11
N GLU A 238 3.79 10.48 -11.01
CA GLU A 238 3.04 9.79 -9.97
C GLU A 238 1.80 9.12 -10.56
N ARG A 239 1.56 7.87 -10.15
CA ARG A 239 0.45 7.07 -10.66
C ARG A 239 -0.34 6.49 -9.50
N LEU A 240 -1.58 6.92 -9.40
CA LEU A 240 -2.56 6.31 -8.51
C LEU A 240 -3.20 5.09 -9.19
N ILE A 241 -3.12 3.93 -8.54
CA ILE A 241 -3.87 2.74 -8.93
C ILE A 241 -5.05 2.60 -7.95
N PRO A 242 -6.30 2.70 -8.41
CA PRO A 242 -7.46 2.56 -7.53
C PRO A 242 -7.56 1.12 -7.01
N GLY A 243 -7.94 0.99 -5.73
CA GLY A 243 -8.26 -0.30 -5.11
C GLY A 243 -9.69 -0.78 -5.43
N PRO A 244 -10.11 -1.94 -4.86
CA PRO A 244 -9.36 -2.77 -3.92
C PRO A 244 -8.14 -3.47 -4.56
N LEU A 245 -7.07 -3.65 -3.79
CA LEU A 245 -5.87 -4.39 -4.21
C LEU A 245 -5.59 -5.49 -3.20
N GLU A 246 -5.37 -6.72 -3.67
CA GLU A 246 -4.92 -7.84 -2.84
C GLU A 246 -3.45 -7.72 -2.46
N LEU A 247 -2.66 -7.06 -3.32
CA LEU A 247 -1.27 -6.71 -3.03
C LEU A 247 -0.84 -5.50 -3.83
N ALA A 248 0.11 -4.74 -3.28
CA ALA A 248 0.81 -3.67 -3.96
C ALA A 248 2.22 -3.46 -3.39
N GLY A 249 3.19 -3.16 -4.23
CA GLY A 249 4.55 -2.90 -3.80
C GLY A 249 5.55 -2.83 -4.93
N SER A 250 6.79 -3.16 -4.63
CA SER A 250 7.91 -3.13 -5.56
C SER A 250 8.74 -4.42 -5.48
N ALA A 251 9.39 -4.76 -6.57
CA ALA A 251 10.24 -5.93 -6.69
C ALA A 251 11.46 -5.62 -7.54
N ASP A 252 12.50 -6.44 -7.38
CA ASP A 252 13.58 -6.55 -8.34
C ASP A 252 13.60 -7.97 -8.94
N ARG A 253 14.75 -8.42 -9.45
CA ARG A 253 14.90 -9.75 -10.05
C ARG A 253 14.76 -10.90 -9.02
N PHE A 254 15.07 -10.65 -7.75
CA PHE A 254 15.23 -11.67 -6.72
C PHE A 254 14.31 -11.45 -5.50
N PHE A 255 13.96 -10.20 -5.20
CA PHE A 255 13.23 -9.83 -3.99
C PHE A 255 11.97 -9.04 -4.32
N VAL A 256 10.99 -9.10 -3.42
CA VAL A 256 9.74 -8.35 -3.49
C VAL A 256 9.35 -7.83 -2.11
N GLY A 257 8.96 -6.56 -2.03
CA GLY A 257 8.37 -5.92 -0.88
C GLY A 257 6.95 -5.50 -1.22
N VAL A 258 5.96 -6.14 -0.61
CA VAL A 258 4.53 -5.90 -0.89
C VAL A 258 3.73 -5.70 0.39
N PHE A 259 2.74 -4.82 0.31
CA PHE A 259 1.64 -4.76 1.26
C PHE A 259 0.57 -5.77 0.86
N LEU A 260 0.10 -6.52 1.84
CA LEU A 260 -0.94 -7.54 1.72
C LEU A 260 -2.05 -7.17 2.71
N PRO A 261 -3.16 -6.55 2.27
CA PRO A 261 -4.27 -6.24 3.15
C PRO A 261 -4.96 -7.54 3.63
N ASP A 262 -5.27 -7.62 4.93
CA ASP A 262 -6.04 -8.75 5.49
C ASP A 262 -7.46 -8.85 4.90
N SER A 263 -7.98 -7.72 4.39
CA SER A 263 -9.29 -7.62 3.74
C SER A 263 -9.20 -6.60 2.59
N PRO A 264 -8.98 -7.07 1.35
CA PRO A 264 -8.81 -6.22 0.18
C PRO A 264 -10.07 -5.51 -0.27
#